data_AF-A0A6I3S342-F1
#
_entry.id   AF-A0A6I3S342-F1
#
_cell.length_a   1.000
_cell.length_b   1.000
_cell.length_c   1.000
_cell.angle_alpha   90.00
_cell.angle_beta   90.00
_cell.angle_gamma   90.00
#
_symmetry.space_group_name_H-M   'P 1'
#
loop_
_entity.id
_entity.type
_entity.pdbx_description
1 polymer ?
#
loop_
_entity_poly.entity_id
_entity_poly.type
_entity_poly.pdbx_seq_one_letter_code
_entity_poly.pdbx_strand_id
1 'polypeptide(L)'
;MQDGSLLGYRLEDIEPELRCLIPRLDPSYVFEKDALSIMSAWFEIASGEPLFISGPHGSGKTSFVNQYCARVNAPVISITARARLDRTDLIGGYVIDKDKSMRFADGPLTRAWRHGCVFLVNEMSAAPSDLWLSVNELLEGSPLYIPETGEVIHPHPRTRIVMTDNLRGLTEDYGSRYVGRFSQDPAVLDRFWKMRMDYMGEEAEVSLLEATTPELEVRGMSFEEWRKEFSVRLRRAADRVRQAYCRQTEDGAVAEATISTRVLLRFRDLLLLSYRSPAMKNEPRAALRRAMKIALTDCLEEAGALAVEKLVELEIGDIGKHIA
;
A
#
# COMPACT_ATOMS: atom_id res chain seq x y z
N MET A 1 -29.76 9.73 -1.66
CA MET A 1 -31.14 9.24 -1.96
C MET A 1 -31.27 9.27 -3.47
N GLN A 2 -31.65 8.24 -4.24
CA GLN A 2 -32.26 6.93 -4.00
C GLN A 2 -31.21 5.80 -3.99
N ASP A 3 -31.60 4.61 -3.50
CA ASP A 3 -30.99 3.32 -3.85
C ASP A 3 -29.87 2.68 -2.98
N GLY A 4 -30.04 2.70 -1.65
CA GLY A 4 -30.09 1.44 -0.88
C GLY A 4 -28.80 0.77 -0.38
N SER A 5 -27.62 1.24 -0.76
CA SER A 5 -26.40 1.15 0.05
C SER A 5 -25.53 2.33 -0.36
N LEU A 6 -25.30 3.27 0.56
CA LEU A 6 -24.65 4.56 0.27
C LEU A 6 -23.35 4.37 -0.56
N LEU A 7 -22.51 3.39 -0.21
CA LEU A 7 -21.12 3.31 -0.67
C LEU A 7 -20.82 2.36 -1.84
N GLY A 8 -21.79 1.59 -2.34
CA GLY A 8 -21.52 0.36 -3.11
C GLY A 8 -21.97 0.37 -4.58
N TYR A 9 -21.17 -0.25 -5.45
CA TYR A 9 -21.59 -0.60 -6.81
C TYR A 9 -22.49 -1.84 -6.73
N ARG A 10 -23.65 -1.80 -7.37
CA ARG A 10 -24.45 -3.01 -7.57
C ARG A 10 -23.74 -3.86 -8.61
N LEU A 11 -23.48 -5.12 -8.28
CA LEU A 11 -22.82 -6.07 -9.20
C LEU A 11 -23.60 -6.24 -10.51
N GLU A 12 -24.92 -6.06 -10.44
CA GLU A 12 -25.86 -6.10 -11.56
C GLU A 12 -25.59 -4.99 -12.59
N ASP A 13 -25.20 -3.80 -12.11
CA ASP A 13 -24.92 -2.62 -12.92
C ASP A 13 -23.50 -2.63 -13.50
N ILE A 14 -22.64 -3.56 -13.07
CA ILE A 14 -21.27 -3.67 -13.56
C ILE A 14 -21.23 -4.62 -14.75
N GLU A 15 -20.71 -4.12 -15.87
CA GLU A 15 -20.45 -4.91 -17.06
C GLU A 15 -19.66 -6.18 -16.70
N PRO A 16 -20.06 -7.37 -17.21
CA PRO A 16 -19.44 -8.63 -16.83
C PRO A 16 -17.92 -8.66 -16.97
N GLU A 17 -17.39 -7.98 -17.99
CA GLU A 17 -15.96 -7.88 -18.29
C GLU A 17 -15.18 -7.09 -17.22
N LEU A 18 -15.83 -6.14 -16.54
CA LEU A 18 -15.21 -5.29 -15.52
C LEU A 18 -15.24 -5.93 -14.13
N ARG A 19 -16.07 -6.97 -13.92
CA ARG A 19 -16.14 -7.66 -12.62
C ARG A 19 -14.82 -8.31 -12.22
N CYS A 20 -13.99 -8.69 -13.20
CA CYS A 20 -12.64 -9.22 -12.93
C CYS A 20 -11.68 -8.16 -12.38
N LEU A 21 -12.01 -6.87 -12.52
CA LEU A 21 -11.25 -5.74 -11.98
C LEU A 21 -11.63 -5.40 -10.55
N ILE A 22 -12.67 -6.03 -9.98
CA ILE A 22 -12.98 -5.89 -8.56
C ILE A 22 -11.87 -6.59 -7.76
N PRO A 23 -11.19 -5.88 -6.84
CA PRO A 23 -10.11 -6.49 -6.08
C PRO A 23 -10.60 -7.67 -5.23
N ARG A 24 -9.70 -8.64 -4.98
CA ARG A 24 -10.04 -9.79 -4.14
C ARG A 24 -10.22 -9.36 -2.68
N LEU A 25 -11.38 -9.65 -2.13
CA LEU A 25 -11.69 -9.43 -0.72
C LEU A 25 -10.78 -10.28 0.17
N ASP A 26 -10.14 -9.64 1.13
CA ASP A 26 -9.50 -10.29 2.27
C ASP A 26 -10.40 -10.11 3.51
N PRO A 27 -11.05 -11.18 3.99
CA PRO A 27 -11.91 -11.13 5.18
C PRO A 27 -11.15 -10.76 6.46
N SER A 28 -9.83 -11.00 6.49
CA SER A 28 -8.98 -10.73 7.65
C SER A 28 -8.39 -9.32 7.67
N TYR A 29 -8.64 -8.52 6.62
CA TYR A 29 -8.10 -7.18 6.53
C TYR A 29 -8.73 -6.25 7.57
N VAL A 30 -7.88 -5.60 8.37
CA VAL A 30 -8.26 -4.64 9.40
C VAL A 30 -8.03 -3.22 8.88
N PHE A 31 -9.08 -2.41 8.86
CA PHE A 31 -8.97 -1.00 8.56
C PHE A 31 -8.65 -0.20 9.82
N GLU A 32 -7.74 0.76 9.67
CA GLU A 32 -7.62 1.85 10.62
C GLU A 32 -8.89 2.72 10.52
N LYS A 33 -9.46 3.10 11.66
CA LYS A 33 -10.80 3.70 11.76
C LYS A 33 -10.85 5.09 11.13
N ASP A 34 -9.83 5.91 11.36
CA ASP A 34 -9.79 7.28 10.84
C ASP A 34 -9.60 7.26 9.32
N ALA A 35 -8.70 6.40 8.82
CA ALA A 35 -8.52 6.19 7.39
C ALA A 35 -9.81 5.70 6.74
N LEU A 36 -10.49 4.72 7.32
CA LEU A 36 -11.77 4.22 6.80
C LEU A 36 -12.84 5.32 6.77
N SER A 37 -12.92 6.14 7.82
CA SER A 37 -13.87 7.24 7.92
C SER A 37 -13.67 8.26 6.80
N ILE A 38 -12.43 8.72 6.58
CA ILE A 38 -12.10 9.70 5.53
C ILE A 38 -12.32 9.09 4.14
N MET A 39 -11.93 7.83 3.91
CA MET A 39 -12.17 7.14 2.64
C MET A 39 -13.67 7.02 2.34
N SER A 40 -14.46 6.69 3.36
CA SER A 40 -15.91 6.59 3.23
C SER A 40 -16.56 7.93 2.91
N ALA A 41 -16.16 8.99 3.62
CA ALA A 41 -16.65 10.33 3.35
C ALA A 41 -16.31 10.78 1.93
N TRP A 42 -15.04 10.64 1.51
CA TRP A 42 -14.61 10.99 0.16
C TRP A 42 -15.37 10.19 -0.91
N PHE A 43 -15.49 8.88 -0.73
CA PHE A 43 -16.13 8.02 -1.73
C PHE A 43 -17.60 8.39 -1.97
N GLU A 44 -18.31 8.80 -0.92
CA GLU A 44 -19.69 9.28 -0.98
C GLU A 44 -19.83 10.64 -1.67
N ILE A 45 -19.14 11.66 -1.15
CA ILE A 45 -19.52 13.05 -1.43
C ILE A 45 -18.66 13.72 -2.49
N ALA A 46 -17.45 13.21 -2.73
CA ALA A 46 -16.43 13.88 -3.54
C ALA A 46 -16.48 13.41 -5.00
N SER A 47 -17.66 13.46 -5.62
CA SER A 47 -17.81 13.14 -7.04
C SER A 47 -17.09 14.20 -7.88
N GLY A 48 -16.01 13.82 -8.55
CA GLY A 48 -15.19 14.73 -9.36
C GLY A 48 -13.99 15.34 -8.62
N GLU A 49 -13.70 14.92 -7.38
CA GLU A 49 -12.49 15.32 -6.67
C GLU A 49 -11.64 14.09 -6.33
N PRO A 50 -10.34 14.06 -6.68
CA PRO A 50 -9.48 12.91 -6.47
C PRO A 50 -9.00 12.81 -5.01
N LEU A 51 -8.59 11.62 -4.59
CA LEU A 51 -7.97 11.37 -3.27
C LEU A 51 -6.48 11.11 -3.42
N PHE A 52 -5.68 11.88 -2.68
CA PHE A 52 -4.24 11.66 -2.53
C PHE A 52 -3.96 11.01 -1.18
N ILE A 53 -3.36 9.81 -1.22
CA ILE A 53 -2.96 9.06 -0.03
C ILE A 53 -1.44 9.06 0.08
N SER A 54 -0.91 9.76 1.08
CA SER A 54 0.53 9.76 1.40
C SER A 54 0.84 8.88 2.60
N GLY A 55 2.10 8.46 2.76
CA GLY A 55 2.53 7.68 3.92
C GLY A 55 3.79 6.88 3.66
N PRO A 56 4.47 6.32 4.68
CA PRO A 56 5.73 5.61 4.47
C PRO A 56 5.58 4.38 3.57
N HIS A 57 6.70 3.91 3.03
CA HIS A 57 6.71 2.69 2.21
C HIS A 57 6.19 1.49 3.03
N GLY A 58 5.28 0.72 2.45
CA GLY A 58 4.72 -0.46 3.11
C GLY A 58 3.71 -0.16 4.22
N SER A 59 3.17 1.06 4.33
CA SER A 59 2.01 1.37 5.20
C SER A 59 0.66 0.83 4.69
N GLY A 60 0.65 0.14 3.55
CA GLY A 60 -0.55 -0.53 3.05
C GLY A 60 -1.49 0.31 2.18
N LYS A 61 -1.11 1.52 1.76
CA LYS A 61 -1.93 2.44 0.92
C LYS A 61 -2.67 1.76 -0.23
N THR A 62 -1.95 1.07 -1.11
CA THR A 62 -2.55 0.33 -2.25
C THR A 62 -3.49 -0.79 -1.78
N SER A 63 -3.11 -1.51 -0.72
CA SER A 63 -3.95 -2.58 -0.15
C SER A 63 -5.22 -2.01 0.45
N PHE A 64 -5.15 -0.86 1.12
CA PHE A 64 -6.28 -0.18 1.71
C PHE A 64 -7.31 0.22 0.65
N VAL A 65 -6.88 0.86 -0.44
CA VAL A 65 -7.78 1.22 -1.56
C VAL A 65 -8.42 -0.03 -2.15
N ASN A 66 -7.63 -1.06 -2.42
CA ASN A 66 -8.14 -2.31 -2.99
C ASN A 66 -9.13 -3.01 -2.06
N GLN A 67 -8.85 -3.09 -0.76
CA GLN A 67 -9.72 -3.75 0.21
C GLN A 67 -11.00 -2.95 0.48
N TYR A 68 -10.94 -1.63 0.37
CA TYR A 68 -12.12 -0.78 0.39
C TYR A 68 -12.97 -1.06 -0.84
N CYS A 69 -12.38 -0.97 -2.04
CA CYS A 69 -13.05 -1.23 -3.32
C CYS A 69 -13.67 -2.62 -3.39
N ALA A 70 -12.99 -3.65 -2.85
CA ALA A 70 -13.52 -5.01 -2.76
C ALA A 70 -14.83 -5.10 -1.95
N ARG A 71 -14.97 -4.29 -0.89
CA ARG A 71 -16.16 -4.28 -0.02
C ARG A 71 -17.31 -3.49 -0.62
N VAL A 72 -17.00 -2.51 -1.46
CA VAL A 72 -17.99 -1.70 -2.20
C VAL A 72 -18.22 -2.20 -3.63
N ASN A 73 -17.65 -3.36 -4.00
CA ASN A 73 -17.69 -3.93 -5.35
C ASN A 73 -17.23 -2.98 -6.46
N ALA A 74 -16.35 -2.02 -6.15
CA ALA A 74 -15.86 -1.06 -7.14
C ALA A 74 -14.75 -1.69 -7.99
N PRO A 75 -14.87 -1.72 -9.33
CA PRO A 75 -13.80 -2.19 -10.20
C PRO A 75 -12.63 -1.18 -10.17
N VAL A 76 -11.40 -1.70 -10.10
CA VAL A 76 -10.18 -0.88 -9.99
C VAL A 76 -9.30 -1.07 -11.22
N ILE A 77 -9.00 0.02 -11.91
CA ILE A 77 -7.94 0.07 -12.92
C ILE A 77 -6.72 0.68 -12.25
N SER A 78 -5.72 -0.16 -11.96
CA SER A 78 -4.50 0.28 -11.27
C SER A 78 -3.31 0.36 -12.21
N ILE A 79 -2.55 1.44 -12.09
CA ILE A 79 -1.24 1.61 -12.73
C ILE A 79 -0.19 2.01 -11.70
N THR A 80 1.07 1.81 -12.05
CA THR A 80 2.21 2.38 -11.30
C THR A 80 2.88 3.41 -12.18
N ALA A 81 3.02 4.63 -11.66
CA ALA A 81 3.69 5.71 -12.36
C ALA A 81 5.19 5.42 -12.53
N ARG A 82 5.76 5.99 -13.58
CA ARG A 82 7.16 5.78 -13.99
C ARG A 82 7.64 7.04 -14.72
N ALA A 83 8.96 7.24 -14.77
CA ALA A 83 9.55 8.45 -15.35
C ALA A 83 9.20 8.70 -16.82
N ARG A 84 8.82 7.66 -17.57
CA ARG A 84 8.42 7.73 -18.98
C ARG A 84 6.91 7.64 -19.21
N LEU A 85 6.10 7.73 -18.15
CA LEU A 85 4.64 7.76 -18.30
C LEU A 85 4.23 9.10 -18.93
N ASP A 86 3.42 9.06 -19.98
CA ASP A 86 2.92 10.25 -20.66
C ASP A 86 1.37 10.31 -20.70
N ARG A 87 0.82 11.40 -21.26
CA ARG A 87 -0.64 11.58 -21.36
C ARG A 87 -1.26 10.50 -22.27
N THR A 88 -0.58 10.12 -23.34
CA THR A 88 -1.07 9.11 -24.31
C THR A 88 -1.18 7.73 -23.66
N ASP A 89 -0.25 7.38 -22.76
CA ASP A 89 -0.30 6.15 -21.96
C ASP A 89 -1.55 6.10 -21.06
N LEU A 90 -2.06 7.26 -20.62
CA LEU A 90 -3.27 7.38 -19.79
C LEU A 90 -4.56 7.39 -20.62
N ILE A 91 -4.56 8.14 -21.72
CA ILE A 91 -5.74 8.39 -22.56
C ILE A 91 -5.96 7.26 -23.58
N GLY A 92 -4.91 6.72 -24.16
CA GLY A 92 -4.99 5.75 -25.25
C GLY A 92 -4.43 6.28 -26.55
N GLY A 93 -4.43 5.41 -27.55
CA GLY A 93 -3.87 5.72 -28.87
C GLY A 93 -4.23 4.65 -29.90
N TYR A 94 -3.84 4.87 -31.15
CA TYR A 94 -4.06 3.88 -32.21
C TYR A 94 -3.17 2.66 -32.05
N VAL A 95 -3.79 1.48 -32.12
CA VAL A 95 -3.12 0.18 -32.14
C VAL A 95 -3.50 -0.56 -33.42
N ILE A 96 -2.58 -1.40 -33.90
CA ILE A 96 -2.83 -2.29 -35.04
C ILE A 96 -3.49 -3.56 -34.51
N ASP A 97 -4.67 -3.89 -35.01
CA ASP A 97 -5.38 -5.11 -34.65
C ASP A 97 -4.85 -6.32 -35.47
N LYS A 98 -5.28 -7.53 -35.11
CA LYS A 98 -4.83 -8.79 -35.73
C LYS A 98 -5.12 -8.85 -37.23
N ASP A 99 -6.15 -8.15 -37.68
CA ASP A 99 -6.54 -8.02 -39.08
C ASP A 99 -5.77 -6.92 -39.85
N LYS A 100 -4.77 -6.30 -39.21
CA LYS A 100 -3.99 -5.15 -39.71
C LYS A 100 -4.79 -3.86 -39.86
N SER A 101 -6.02 -3.78 -39.36
CA SER A 101 -6.72 -2.50 -39.22
C SER A 101 -6.13 -1.68 -38.08
N MET A 102 -6.29 -0.35 -38.16
CA MET A 102 -5.98 0.54 -37.05
C MET A 102 -7.26 0.81 -36.26
N ARG A 103 -7.22 0.63 -34.94
CA ARG A 103 -8.29 1.04 -34.04
C ARG A 103 -7.73 1.85 -32.88
N PHE A 104 -8.51 2.79 -32.38
CA PHE A 104 -8.17 3.48 -31.15
C PHE A 104 -8.39 2.53 -29.96
N ALA A 105 -7.40 2.43 -29.08
CA ALA A 105 -7.50 1.64 -27.85
C ALA A 105 -7.45 2.56 -26.65
N ASP A 106 -8.52 2.54 -25.85
CA ASP A 106 -8.64 3.34 -24.64
C ASP A 106 -7.54 3.00 -23.63
N GLY A 107 -6.88 4.05 -23.15
CA GLY A 107 -5.94 3.97 -22.04
C GLY A 107 -6.64 3.66 -20.70
N PRO A 108 -5.87 3.42 -19.63
CA PRO A 108 -6.42 3.08 -18.32
C PRO A 108 -7.29 4.20 -17.73
N LEU A 109 -6.94 5.48 -17.92
CA LEU A 109 -7.77 6.59 -17.44
C LEU A 109 -9.06 6.68 -18.24
N THR A 110 -9.00 6.61 -19.57
CA THR A 110 -10.19 6.65 -20.45
C THR A 110 -11.17 5.53 -20.14
N ARG A 111 -10.68 4.30 -19.94
CA ARG A 111 -11.53 3.18 -19.52
C ARG A 111 -12.20 3.43 -18.17
N ALA A 112 -11.47 3.98 -17.21
CA ALA A 112 -12.06 4.32 -15.90
C ALA A 112 -13.10 5.45 -16.02
N TRP A 113 -12.85 6.42 -16.90
CA TRP A 113 -13.76 7.53 -17.22
C TRP A 113 -15.06 7.03 -17.83
N ARG A 114 -14.95 6.14 -18.82
CA ARG A 114 -16.07 5.62 -19.61
C ARG A 114 -16.96 4.67 -18.79
N HIS A 115 -16.37 3.79 -18.01
CA HIS A 115 -17.10 2.70 -17.35
C HIS A 115 -17.31 2.88 -15.85
N GLY A 116 -16.86 4.00 -15.28
CA GLY A 116 -17.04 4.24 -13.85
C GLY A 116 -16.13 3.41 -12.98
N CYS A 117 -14.90 3.11 -13.39
CA CYS A 117 -13.96 2.42 -12.51
C CYS A 117 -13.26 3.38 -11.55
N VAL A 118 -12.73 2.84 -10.46
CA VAL A 118 -11.75 3.54 -9.63
C VAL A 118 -10.41 3.50 -10.37
N PHE A 119 -9.87 4.66 -10.72
CA PHE A 119 -8.55 4.80 -11.30
C PHE A 119 -7.51 4.99 -10.19
N LEU A 120 -6.66 3.98 -9.99
CA LEU A 120 -5.65 3.96 -8.93
C LEU A 120 -4.24 4.13 -9.50
N VAL A 121 -3.62 5.28 -9.25
CA VAL A 121 -2.22 5.54 -9.59
C VAL A 121 -1.35 5.30 -8.37
N ASN A 122 -0.43 4.34 -8.47
CA ASN A 122 0.60 4.13 -7.45
C ASN A 122 1.85 4.95 -7.79
N GLU A 123 2.46 5.49 -6.74
CA GLU A 123 3.73 6.21 -6.82
C GLU A 123 3.70 7.46 -7.73
N MET A 124 2.71 8.34 -7.55
CA MET A 124 2.49 9.55 -8.38
C MET A 124 3.79 10.30 -8.75
N SER A 125 4.68 10.53 -7.76
CA SER A 125 5.96 11.22 -7.89
C SER A 125 7.03 10.46 -8.69
N ALA A 126 6.78 9.22 -9.11
CA ALA A 126 7.61 8.54 -10.11
C ALA A 126 7.45 9.16 -11.51
N ALA A 127 6.33 9.82 -11.79
CA ALA A 127 6.09 10.50 -13.06
C ALA A 127 6.39 12.01 -12.95
N PRO A 128 6.76 12.65 -14.07
CA PRO A 128 6.97 14.09 -14.12
C PRO A 128 5.72 14.88 -13.71
N SER A 129 5.90 16.05 -13.08
CA SER A 129 4.80 16.97 -12.72
C SER A 129 3.94 17.35 -13.92
N ASP A 130 4.57 17.55 -15.07
CA ASP A 130 3.94 18.00 -16.31
C ASP A 130 2.89 17.01 -16.82
N LEU A 131 3.04 15.72 -16.50
CA LEU A 131 2.02 14.72 -16.81
C LEU A 131 0.71 15.04 -16.10
N TRP A 132 0.76 15.28 -14.80
CA TRP A 132 -0.44 15.51 -13.99
C TRP A 132 -1.06 16.87 -14.31
N LEU A 133 -0.22 17.88 -14.55
CA LEU A 133 -0.65 19.17 -15.09
C LEU A 133 -1.42 19.01 -16.41
N SER A 134 -0.93 18.14 -17.30
CA SER A 134 -1.57 17.90 -18.59
C SER A 134 -2.97 17.29 -18.47
N VAL A 135 -3.32 16.65 -17.36
CA VAL A 135 -4.64 16.01 -17.11
C VAL A 135 -5.44 16.70 -16.00
N ASN A 136 -5.09 17.93 -15.63
CA ASN A 136 -5.76 18.68 -14.56
C ASN A 136 -7.27 18.80 -14.71
N GLU A 137 -7.74 19.05 -15.93
CA GLU A 137 -9.18 19.14 -16.24
C GLU A 137 -9.92 17.85 -15.85
N LEU A 138 -9.27 16.70 -16.05
CA LEU A 138 -9.84 15.39 -15.72
C LEU A 138 -9.80 15.15 -14.22
N LEU A 139 -8.78 15.66 -13.52
CA LEU A 139 -8.76 15.64 -12.05
C LEU A 139 -9.91 16.46 -11.45
N GLU A 140 -10.47 17.43 -12.17
CA GLU A 140 -11.63 18.22 -11.75
C GLU A 140 -12.97 17.64 -12.26
N GLY A 141 -12.97 16.46 -12.89
CA GLY A 141 -14.19 15.85 -13.43
C GLY A 141 -14.67 16.44 -14.76
N SER A 142 -13.82 17.10 -15.53
CA SER A 142 -14.18 17.60 -16.86
C SER A 142 -14.39 16.46 -17.87
N PRO A 143 -15.21 16.67 -18.91
CA PRO A 143 -15.30 15.72 -20.03
C PRO A 143 -13.94 15.54 -20.73
N LEU A 144 -13.60 14.31 -21.07
CA LEU A 144 -12.40 13.99 -21.85
C LEU A 144 -12.70 14.13 -23.33
N TYR A 145 -11.99 15.02 -24.02
CA TYR A 145 -11.98 15.07 -25.48
C TYR A 145 -10.79 14.28 -26.05
N ILE A 146 -11.05 13.38 -27.00
CA ILE A 146 -10.05 12.59 -27.72
C ILE A 146 -9.97 13.11 -29.17
N PRO A 147 -8.97 13.95 -29.52
CA PRO A 147 -8.84 14.54 -30.85
C PRO A 147 -8.75 13.50 -31.98
N GLU A 148 -8.11 12.37 -31.70
CA GLU A 148 -7.87 11.28 -32.65
C GLU A 148 -9.16 10.63 -33.17
N THR A 149 -10.22 10.62 -32.36
CA THR A 149 -11.52 10.02 -32.69
C THR A 149 -12.63 11.06 -32.81
N GLY A 150 -12.40 12.29 -32.34
CA GLY A 150 -13.41 13.34 -32.22
C GLY A 150 -14.42 13.10 -31.08
N GLU A 151 -14.16 12.12 -30.22
CA GLU A 151 -15.08 11.71 -29.16
C GLU A 151 -14.96 12.61 -27.92
N VAL A 152 -16.11 12.92 -27.31
CA VAL A 152 -16.20 13.57 -25.99
C VAL A 152 -16.82 12.59 -25.00
N ILE A 153 -16.06 12.24 -23.96
CA ILE A 153 -16.44 11.26 -22.94
C ILE A 153 -16.67 12.00 -21.62
N HIS A 154 -17.92 12.04 -21.17
CA HIS A 154 -18.25 12.53 -19.84
C HIS A 154 -17.83 11.50 -18.78
N PRO A 155 -17.30 11.93 -17.61
CA PRO A 155 -17.01 10.99 -16.54
C PRO A 155 -18.28 10.27 -16.12
N HIS A 156 -18.18 8.95 -16.01
CA HIS A 156 -19.23 8.17 -15.38
C HIS A 156 -19.41 8.64 -13.93
N PRO A 157 -20.64 8.77 -13.40
CA PRO A 157 -20.90 9.30 -12.05
C PRO A 157 -20.19 8.53 -10.91
N ARG A 158 -19.89 7.25 -11.17
CA ARG A 158 -19.18 6.39 -10.22
C ARG A 158 -17.65 6.47 -10.32
N THR A 159 -17.09 7.09 -11.35
CA THR A 159 -15.63 7.23 -11.50
C THR A 159 -15.05 7.90 -10.26
N ARG A 160 -13.92 7.36 -9.80
CA ARG A 160 -13.14 7.89 -8.67
C ARG A 160 -11.67 7.81 -9.02
N ILE A 161 -10.88 8.80 -8.62
CA ILE A 161 -9.44 8.81 -8.84
C ILE A 161 -8.75 8.77 -7.49
N VAL A 162 -7.85 7.80 -7.32
CA VAL A 162 -6.98 7.70 -6.14
C VAL A 162 -5.53 7.70 -6.60
N MET A 163 -4.72 8.56 -6.01
CA MET A 163 -3.27 8.59 -6.20
C MET A 163 -2.58 8.31 -4.88
N THR A 164 -1.57 7.44 -4.90
CA THR A 164 -0.81 7.09 -3.70
C THR A 164 0.66 7.46 -3.86
N ASP A 165 1.29 7.89 -2.77
CA ASP A 165 2.71 8.20 -2.76
C ASP A 165 3.36 7.93 -1.41
N ASN A 166 4.68 7.77 -1.43
CA ASN A 166 5.49 7.71 -0.23
C ASN A 166 5.88 9.10 0.31
N LEU A 167 5.87 10.11 -0.55
CA LEU A 167 6.17 11.50 -0.23
C LEU A 167 4.92 12.28 0.20
N ARG A 168 5.10 13.35 0.99
CA ARG A 168 3.99 14.22 1.43
C ARG A 168 3.52 15.22 0.37
N GLY A 169 3.83 14.98 -0.91
CA GLY A 169 3.45 15.84 -2.04
C GLY A 169 4.17 17.19 -2.12
N LEU A 170 4.43 17.86 -0.99
CA LEU A 170 4.98 19.22 -0.93
C LEU A 170 6.34 19.34 -0.23
N THR A 171 6.80 18.32 0.49
CA THR A 171 8.03 18.43 1.28
C THR A 171 9.26 18.15 0.43
N GLU A 172 10.25 19.05 0.54
CA GLU A 172 11.65 18.85 0.15
C GLU A 172 12.34 17.77 1.01
N ASP A 173 11.66 16.66 1.33
CA ASP A 173 12.30 15.45 1.86
C ASP A 173 13.10 14.73 0.75
N TYR A 174 13.77 15.50 -0.11
CA TYR A 174 14.94 15.09 -0.89
C TYR A 174 16.15 14.89 0.03
N GLY A 175 15.94 14.34 1.23
CA GLY A 175 16.99 13.55 1.83
C GLY A 175 17.42 12.49 0.81
N SER A 176 18.67 12.05 0.90
CA SER A 176 19.32 11.03 0.05
C SER A 176 18.55 9.70 -0.16
N ARG A 177 17.35 9.56 0.39
CA ARG A 177 16.53 8.35 0.48
C ARG A 177 15.52 8.17 -0.66
N TYR A 178 15.18 9.22 -1.42
CA TYR A 178 14.25 9.13 -2.56
C TYR A 178 14.81 9.73 -3.85
N VAL A 179 16.03 9.31 -4.22
CA VAL A 179 16.66 9.68 -5.50
C VAL A 179 15.78 9.21 -6.66
N GLY A 180 15.44 10.12 -7.59
CA GLY A 180 14.66 9.80 -8.79
C GLY A 180 13.15 10.03 -8.69
N ARG A 181 12.66 10.70 -7.63
CA ARG A 181 11.28 11.22 -7.56
C ARG A 181 11.19 12.64 -8.08
N PHE A 182 10.09 12.98 -8.73
CA PHE A 182 9.79 14.32 -9.22
C PHE A 182 8.98 15.11 -8.21
N SER A 183 9.34 16.38 -8.03
CA SER A 183 8.51 17.34 -7.29
C SER A 183 7.18 17.46 -8.00
N GLN A 184 6.09 17.52 -7.23
CA GLN A 184 4.76 17.68 -7.79
C GLN A 184 4.34 19.14 -7.71
N ASP A 185 3.50 19.56 -8.65
CA ASP A 185 2.99 20.92 -8.69
C ASP A 185 1.96 21.13 -7.55
N PRO A 186 2.13 22.15 -6.69
CA PRO A 186 1.19 22.42 -5.60
C PRO A 186 -0.26 22.64 -6.05
N ALA A 187 -0.46 23.24 -7.23
CA ALA A 187 -1.80 23.46 -7.76
C ALA A 187 -2.46 22.13 -8.15
N VAL A 188 -1.70 21.15 -8.66
CA VAL A 188 -2.22 19.80 -8.89
C VAL A 188 -2.69 19.21 -7.56
N LEU A 189 -1.85 19.28 -6.52
CA LEU A 189 -2.15 18.70 -5.21
C LEU A 189 -3.33 19.36 -4.50
N ASP A 190 -3.59 20.64 -4.72
CA ASP A 190 -4.73 21.35 -4.13
C ASP A 190 -6.10 20.91 -4.64
N ARG A 191 -6.14 20.17 -5.76
CA ARG A 191 -7.36 19.53 -6.27
C ARG A 191 -7.72 18.25 -5.52
N PHE A 192 -6.80 17.71 -4.73
CA PHE A 192 -7.00 16.44 -4.05
C PHE A 192 -7.53 16.64 -2.64
N TRP A 193 -8.47 15.77 -2.28
CA TRP A 193 -8.62 15.36 -0.89
C TRP A 193 -7.32 14.71 -0.43
N LYS A 194 -6.83 15.08 0.76
CA LYS A 194 -5.53 14.60 1.26
C LYS A 194 -5.77 13.72 2.48
N MET A 195 -5.26 12.48 2.40
CA MET A 195 -5.21 11.54 3.51
C MET A 195 -3.76 11.14 3.75
N ARG A 196 -3.43 10.92 5.02
CA ARG A 196 -2.18 10.27 5.39
C ARG A 196 -2.45 8.92 6.03
N MET A 197 -1.70 7.92 5.58
CA MET A 197 -1.70 6.57 6.12
C MET A 197 -0.32 6.21 6.67
N ASP A 198 -0.19 6.27 7.99
CA ASP A 198 0.97 5.76 8.69
C ASP A 198 0.82 4.25 8.98
N TYR A 199 1.78 3.66 9.68
CA TYR A 199 1.70 2.25 10.07
C TYR A 199 0.54 2.01 11.04
N MET A 200 0.07 0.76 11.11
CA MET A 200 -0.97 0.35 12.05
C MET A 200 -0.58 0.72 13.50
N GLY A 201 -1.57 1.18 14.26
CA GLY A 201 -1.42 1.39 15.70
C GLY A 201 -1.01 0.09 16.41
N GLU A 202 -0.38 0.23 17.58
CA GLU A 202 0.15 -0.91 18.35
C GLU A 202 -0.90 -2.00 18.56
N GLU A 203 -2.09 -1.62 19.06
CA GLU A 203 -3.18 -2.57 19.32
C GLU A 203 -3.63 -3.33 18.07
N ALA A 204 -3.73 -2.64 16.93
CA ALA A 204 -4.17 -3.23 15.67
C ALA A 204 -3.12 -4.19 15.07
N GLU A 205 -1.84 -3.81 15.10
CA GLU A 205 -0.77 -4.65 14.58
C GLU A 205 -0.49 -5.86 15.48
N VAL A 206 -0.61 -5.72 16.81
CA VAL A 206 -0.55 -6.85 17.75
C VAL A 206 -1.72 -7.79 17.50
N SER A 207 -2.94 -7.27 17.38
CA SER A 207 -4.13 -8.09 17.09
C SER A 207 -3.98 -8.87 15.77
N LEU A 208 -3.43 -8.23 14.74
CA LEU A 208 -3.13 -8.89 13.46
C LEU A 208 -2.09 -10.02 13.64
N LEU A 209 -1.01 -9.76 14.37
CA LEU A 209 0.04 -10.75 14.65
C LEU A 209 -0.52 -11.94 15.42
N GLU A 210 -1.35 -11.72 16.45
CA GLU A 210 -1.99 -12.78 17.21
C GLU A 210 -2.94 -13.62 16.33
N ALA A 211 -3.79 -12.96 15.53
CA ALA A 211 -4.75 -13.64 14.67
C ALA A 211 -4.10 -14.50 13.58
N THR A 212 -2.91 -14.11 13.13
CA THR A 212 -2.21 -14.77 12.02
C THR A 212 -1.03 -15.65 12.47
N THR A 213 -0.74 -15.71 13.78
CA THR A 213 0.27 -16.61 14.34
C THR A 213 -0.32 -18.03 14.47
N PRO A 214 0.26 -19.05 13.79
CA PRO A 214 -0.24 -20.41 13.86
C PRO A 214 -0.06 -21.00 15.27
N GLU A 215 -0.89 -21.96 15.63
CA GLU A 215 -0.75 -22.69 16.89
C GLU A 215 0.52 -23.54 16.90
N LEU A 216 1.21 -23.57 18.05
CA LEU A 216 2.44 -24.31 18.25
C LEU A 216 2.58 -24.81 19.69
N GLU A 217 3.36 -25.87 19.85
CA GLU A 217 3.65 -26.44 21.16
C GLU A 217 4.67 -25.56 21.91
N VAL A 218 4.27 -25.10 23.09
CA VAL A 218 5.04 -24.20 23.95
C VAL A 218 5.27 -24.88 25.31
N ARG A 219 6.46 -24.70 25.89
CA ARG A 219 6.90 -25.23 27.17
C ARG A 219 6.96 -24.11 28.22
N GLY A 220 6.48 -24.42 29.43
CA GLY A 220 6.60 -23.53 30.59
C GLY A 220 5.57 -22.40 30.65
N MET A 221 4.68 -22.27 29.67
CA MET A 221 3.53 -21.35 29.68
C MET A 221 2.46 -21.80 28.68
N SER A 222 1.28 -21.19 28.71
CA SER A 222 0.23 -21.47 27.72
C SER A 222 0.57 -20.86 26.35
N PHE A 223 0.03 -21.44 25.27
CA PHE A 223 0.20 -20.89 23.92
C PHE A 223 -0.40 -19.48 23.80
N GLU A 224 -1.53 -19.21 24.46
CA GLU A 224 -2.19 -17.90 24.40
C GLU A 224 -1.33 -16.79 25.03
N GLU A 225 -0.76 -17.04 26.22
CA GLU A 225 0.16 -16.12 26.87
C GLU A 225 1.43 -15.90 26.03
N TRP A 226 1.99 -16.98 25.48
CA TRP A 226 3.16 -16.92 24.62
C TRP A 226 2.89 -16.12 23.34
N ARG A 227 1.75 -16.36 22.67
CA ARG A 227 1.36 -15.71 21.43
C ARG A 227 1.20 -14.20 21.62
N LYS A 228 0.59 -13.79 22.74
CA LYS A 228 0.43 -12.38 23.10
C LYS A 228 1.78 -11.71 23.32
N GLU A 229 2.63 -12.31 24.16
CA GLU A 229 3.97 -11.79 24.43
C GLU A 229 4.82 -11.71 23.15
N PHE A 230 4.76 -12.74 22.31
CA PHE A 230 5.47 -12.79 21.03
C PHE A 230 5.02 -11.71 20.05
N SER A 231 3.71 -11.46 19.97
CA SER A 231 3.14 -10.44 19.11
C SER A 231 3.53 -9.03 19.56
N VAL A 232 3.52 -8.77 20.88
CA VAL A 232 3.99 -7.50 21.46
C VAL A 232 5.48 -7.28 21.18
N ARG A 233 6.33 -8.29 21.42
CA ARG A 233 7.79 -8.20 21.17
C ARG A 233 8.10 -7.96 19.69
N LEU A 234 7.44 -8.68 18.78
CA LEU A 234 7.57 -8.46 17.34
C LEU A 234 7.19 -7.05 16.94
N ARG A 235 6.06 -6.55 17.46
CA ARG A 235 5.61 -5.18 17.18
C ARG A 235 6.60 -4.14 17.71
N ARG A 236 7.13 -4.31 18.92
CA ARG A 236 8.15 -3.40 19.49
C ARG A 236 9.44 -3.39 18.69
N ALA A 237 9.91 -4.57 18.26
CA ALA A 237 11.05 -4.69 17.36
C ALA A 237 10.83 -3.90 16.06
N ALA A 238 9.65 -4.04 15.44
CA ALA A 238 9.28 -3.27 14.27
C ALA A 238 9.22 -1.76 14.55
N ASP A 239 8.70 -1.34 15.72
CA ASP A 239 8.63 0.07 16.09
C ASP A 239 10.00 0.70 16.17
N ARG A 240 10.94 0.06 16.88
CA ARG A 240 12.29 0.59 17.06
C ARG A 240 13.00 0.76 15.72
N VAL A 241 12.85 -0.21 14.81
CA VAL A 241 13.44 -0.10 13.47
C VAL A 241 12.77 1.02 12.66
N ARG A 242 11.45 1.19 12.77
CA ARG A 242 10.73 2.32 12.13
C ARG A 242 11.18 3.68 12.69
N GLN A 243 11.35 3.81 14.01
CA GLN A 243 11.82 5.03 14.67
C GLN A 243 13.27 5.37 14.29
N ALA A 244 14.15 4.36 14.27
CA ALA A 244 15.54 4.49 13.83
C ALA A 244 15.63 4.91 12.35
N TYR A 245 14.70 4.42 11.51
CA TYR A 245 14.58 4.87 10.12
C TYR A 245 14.14 6.34 10.03
N CYS A 246 13.14 6.74 10.81
CA CYS A 246 12.57 8.11 10.84
C CYS A 246 13.46 9.16 11.53
N ARG A 247 14.67 8.82 12.00
CA ARG A 247 15.62 9.72 12.71
C ARG A 247 15.06 10.32 14.01
N GLN A 248 14.10 9.66 14.67
CA GLN A 248 13.55 10.11 15.95
C GLN A 248 14.19 9.44 17.17
N THR A 249 15.28 8.69 17.01
CA THR A 249 15.96 8.05 18.14
C THR A 249 17.00 8.98 18.76
N GLU A 250 16.93 9.16 20.09
CA GLU A 250 17.96 9.83 20.90
C GLU A 250 19.35 9.14 20.79
N ASP A 251 19.38 7.86 20.44
CA ASP A 251 20.59 7.01 20.37
C ASP A 251 21.40 7.11 19.06
N GLY A 252 21.01 7.96 18.11
CA GLY A 252 21.78 8.18 16.86
C GLY A 252 21.87 6.98 15.90
N ALA A 253 21.16 5.89 16.15
CA ALA A 253 21.10 4.74 15.25
C ALA A 253 20.31 5.08 13.98
N VAL A 254 20.98 5.12 12.83
CA VAL A 254 20.34 5.33 11.53
C VAL A 254 20.04 3.98 10.91
N ALA A 255 18.77 3.57 10.89
CA ALA A 255 18.37 2.40 10.12
C ALA A 255 18.27 2.76 8.63
N GLU A 256 18.87 1.94 7.77
CA GLU A 256 18.81 2.07 6.31
C GLU A 256 17.46 1.60 5.74
N ALA A 257 16.74 0.75 6.48
CA ALA A 257 15.46 0.20 6.07
C ALA A 257 14.38 0.30 7.15
N THR A 258 13.14 0.35 6.69
CA THR A 258 11.93 0.32 7.52
C THR A 258 11.29 -1.06 7.48
N ILE A 259 10.58 -1.45 8.54
CA ILE A 259 9.86 -2.73 8.60
C ILE A 259 8.38 -2.49 8.32
N SER A 260 7.96 -2.81 7.09
CA SER A 260 6.53 -2.87 6.76
C SER A 260 5.85 -4.04 7.45
N THR A 261 4.53 -3.99 7.62
CA THR A 261 3.75 -5.10 8.19
C THR A 261 3.93 -6.40 7.38
N ARG A 262 4.10 -6.31 6.05
CA ARG A 262 4.42 -7.47 5.19
C ARG A 262 5.76 -8.11 5.57
N VAL A 263 6.78 -7.29 5.80
CA VAL A 263 8.11 -7.76 6.17
C VAL A 263 8.08 -8.34 7.60
N LEU A 264 7.32 -7.73 8.49
CA LEU A 264 7.12 -8.22 9.86
C LEU A 264 6.46 -9.61 9.88
N LEU A 265 5.39 -9.82 9.10
CA LEU A 265 4.73 -11.12 8.98
C LEU A 265 5.67 -12.18 8.37
N ARG A 266 6.44 -11.82 7.34
CA ARG A 266 7.46 -12.72 6.77
C ARG A 266 8.53 -13.08 7.80
N PHE A 267 9.03 -12.10 8.55
CA PHE A 267 10.01 -12.31 9.59
C PHE A 267 9.49 -13.25 10.66
N ARG A 268 8.25 -13.04 11.14
CA ARG A 268 7.56 -13.96 12.04
C ARG A 268 7.52 -15.38 11.48
N ASP A 269 7.06 -15.57 10.25
CA ASP A 269 6.90 -16.91 9.66
C ASP A 269 8.25 -17.63 9.53
N LEU A 270 9.30 -16.91 9.10
CA LEU A 270 10.67 -17.43 9.04
C LEU A 270 11.23 -17.75 10.42
N LEU A 271 10.90 -16.95 11.44
CA LEU A 271 11.33 -17.16 12.81
C LEU A 271 10.69 -18.41 13.40
N LEU A 272 9.37 -18.56 13.26
CA LEU A 272 8.62 -19.75 13.67
C LEU A 272 9.12 -21.01 12.95
N LEU A 273 9.35 -20.93 11.64
CA LEU A 273 9.92 -22.02 10.86
C LEU A 273 11.33 -22.39 11.36
N SER A 274 12.14 -21.38 11.68
CA SER A 274 13.52 -21.60 12.15
C SER A 274 13.55 -22.22 13.54
N TYR A 275 12.64 -21.83 14.44
CA TYR A 275 12.50 -22.45 15.76
C TYR A 275 12.07 -23.92 15.69
N ARG A 276 11.22 -24.28 14.72
CA ARG A 276 10.76 -25.66 14.50
C ARG A 276 11.76 -26.54 13.72
N SER A 277 12.80 -25.95 13.15
CA SER A 277 13.79 -26.68 12.35
C SER A 277 14.64 -27.59 13.22
N PRO A 278 14.75 -28.91 12.91
CA PRO A 278 15.63 -29.83 13.64
C PRO A 278 17.09 -29.37 13.71
N ALA A 279 17.56 -28.65 12.68
CA ALA A 279 18.93 -28.15 12.60
C ALA A 279 19.23 -26.98 13.55
N MET A 280 18.21 -26.26 14.02
CA MET A 280 18.36 -25.07 14.87
C MET A 280 17.53 -25.14 16.16
N LYS A 281 16.91 -26.30 16.44
CA LYS A 281 15.97 -26.51 17.55
C LYS A 281 16.54 -26.13 18.92
N ASN A 282 17.85 -26.33 19.11
CA ASN A 282 18.56 -26.02 20.36
C ASN A 282 19.34 -24.69 20.31
N GLU A 283 19.21 -23.91 19.23
CA GLU A 283 19.91 -22.64 19.06
C GLU A 283 18.95 -21.49 18.69
N PRO A 284 18.12 -21.01 19.64
CA PRO A 284 17.14 -19.96 19.38
C PRO A 284 17.75 -18.67 18.80
N ARG A 285 18.99 -18.35 19.19
CA ARG A 285 19.72 -17.19 18.65
C ARG A 285 20.14 -17.39 17.19
N ALA A 286 20.55 -18.61 16.81
CA ALA A 286 20.88 -18.91 15.41
C ALA A 286 19.63 -18.87 14.54
N ALA A 287 18.50 -19.39 15.04
CA ALA A 287 17.20 -19.28 14.38
C ALA A 287 16.78 -17.82 14.16
N LEU A 288 16.95 -16.97 15.18
CA LEU A 288 16.66 -15.54 15.09
C LEU A 288 17.54 -14.84 14.04
N ARG A 289 18.86 -15.04 14.09
CA ARG A 289 19.80 -14.47 13.10
C ARG A 289 19.48 -14.89 11.68
N ARG A 290 19.16 -16.17 11.46
CA ARG A 290 18.77 -16.65 10.14
C ARG A 290 17.50 -15.97 9.63
N ALA A 291 16.48 -15.83 10.48
CA ALA A 291 15.24 -15.17 10.11
C ALA A 291 15.46 -13.67 9.83
N MET A 292 16.26 -12.97 10.65
CA MET A 292 16.62 -11.56 10.44
C MET A 292 17.39 -11.38 9.14
N LYS A 293 18.38 -12.24 8.88
CA LYS A 293 19.16 -12.19 7.64
C LYS A 293 18.24 -12.23 6.41
N ILE A 294 17.38 -13.24 6.33
CA ILE A 294 16.49 -13.44 5.18
C ILE A 294 15.44 -12.33 5.06
N ALA A 295 14.88 -11.86 6.18
CA ALA A 295 13.74 -10.95 6.14
C ALA A 295 14.12 -9.47 6.11
N LEU A 296 15.24 -9.09 6.73
CA LEU A 296 15.54 -7.71 7.11
C LEU A 296 16.90 -7.22 6.61
N THR A 297 17.97 -8.03 6.69
CA THR A 297 19.34 -7.49 6.65
C THR A 297 20.19 -7.87 5.44
N ASP A 298 19.84 -8.87 4.64
CA ASP A 298 20.68 -9.34 3.51
C ASP A 298 20.95 -8.27 2.43
N CYS A 299 20.06 -7.27 2.31
CA CYS A 299 20.19 -6.18 1.33
C CYS A 299 20.73 -4.86 1.94
N LEU A 300 21.15 -4.86 3.21
CA LEU A 300 21.66 -3.67 3.89
C LEU A 300 23.19 -3.65 3.90
N GLU A 301 23.78 -2.47 4.06
CA GLU A 301 25.20 -2.39 4.37
C GLU A 301 25.48 -3.01 5.74
N GLU A 302 26.71 -3.49 5.96
CA GLU A 302 27.08 -4.25 7.16
C GLU A 302 26.77 -3.48 8.47
N ALA A 303 26.99 -2.17 8.47
CA ALA A 303 26.68 -1.31 9.61
C ALA A 303 25.17 -1.19 9.86
N GLY A 304 24.38 -0.99 8.80
CA GLY A 304 22.92 -0.93 8.85
C GLY A 304 22.28 -2.26 9.29
N ALA A 305 22.79 -3.37 8.75
CA ALA A 305 22.41 -4.72 9.15
C ALA A 305 22.62 -4.95 10.65
N LEU A 306 23.82 -4.64 11.16
CA LEU A 306 24.16 -4.82 12.57
C LEU A 306 23.28 -3.97 13.50
N ALA A 307 22.93 -2.75 13.08
CA ALA A 307 22.03 -1.88 13.84
C ALA A 307 20.62 -2.48 13.95
N VAL A 308 20.06 -2.96 12.83
CA VAL A 308 18.75 -3.62 12.80
C VAL A 308 18.75 -4.90 13.63
N GLU A 309 19.79 -5.74 13.51
CA GLU A 309 19.91 -6.97 14.29
C GLU A 309 19.92 -6.70 15.79
N LYS A 310 20.69 -5.70 16.26
CA LYS A 310 20.73 -5.33 17.68
C LYS A 310 19.37 -4.89 18.21
N LEU A 311 18.64 -4.07 17.45
CA LEU A 311 17.32 -3.58 17.85
C LEU A 311 16.30 -4.73 17.96
N VAL A 312 16.34 -5.66 17.00
CA VAL A 312 15.43 -6.81 16.98
C VAL A 312 15.81 -7.86 18.04
N GLU A 313 17.10 -8.17 18.22
CA GLU A 313 17.58 -9.10 19.27
C GLU A 313 17.20 -8.62 20.66
N LEU A 314 17.27 -7.31 20.92
CA LEU A 314 16.89 -6.71 22.21
C LEU A 314 15.41 -6.95 22.55
N GLU A 315 14.52 -6.78 21.58
CA GLU A 315 13.07 -6.87 21.79
C GLU A 315 12.56 -8.31 21.75
N ILE A 316 13.07 -9.15 20.85
CA ILE A 316 12.67 -10.57 20.78
C ILE A 316 13.17 -11.33 22.01
N GLY A 317 14.39 -11.05 22.44
CA GLY A 317 15.00 -11.66 23.62
C GLY A 317 15.06 -13.19 23.49
N ASP A 318 14.54 -13.90 24.49
CA ASP A 318 14.63 -15.35 24.61
C ASP A 318 13.31 -16.08 24.46
N ILE A 319 12.30 -15.44 23.87
CA ILE A 319 10.95 -16.01 23.70
C ILE A 319 10.93 -17.36 22.95
N GLY A 320 11.94 -17.59 22.10
CA GLY A 320 12.12 -18.85 21.39
C GLY A 320 12.49 -20.04 22.27
N LYS A 321 12.98 -19.84 23.51
CA LYS A 321 13.29 -20.94 24.44
C LYS A 321 12.06 -21.74 24.86
N HIS A 322 10.88 -21.14 24.75
CA HIS A 322 9.63 -21.78 25.10
C HIS A 322 9.10 -22.68 23.98
N ILE A 323 9.65 -22.67 22.77
CA ILE A 323 9.14 -23.51 21.67
C ILE A 323 9.66 -24.94 21.78
N ALA A 324 8.78 -25.92 21.58
CA ALA A 324 9.03 -27.34 21.85
C ALA A 324 9.79 -28.13 20.77
#